data_AF-A0A1Q5QZL6-F1
#
_entry.id   AF-A0A1Q5QZL6-F1
#
_cell.length_a   1.000
_cell.length_b   1.000
_cell.length_c   1.000
_cell.angle_alpha   90.00
_cell.angle_beta   90.00
_cell.angle_gamma   90.00
#
_symmetry.space_group_name_H-M   'P 1'
#
loop_
_entity.id
_entity.type
_entity.pdbx_description
1 polymer ?
#
loop_
_entity_poly.entity_id
_entity_poly.type
_entity_poly.pdbx_seq_one_letter_code
_entity_poly.pdbx_strand_id
1 'polypeptide(L)'
;MAGALNTDLIRNTVFRLTDPYDQSDLINCIPEDAKLLDILNIYEFERFPTQKAFCVVCKAHRHKRGFTAALTTGHRVLVGSECGQKKFGASWEEAEKRLRLRSDHQYELVMYDRLVMIRKELEAKLPQWLRVFEKIEGRKSAFTRIFGETASRLNEVAIRGDGRLTVHRKVRTSAFQQALARDDDDSKERVTYQEVTVGTLIGAGFFDPMQTHRAVANAIQSVNNHSYGNALAVDMSKRRKAVERSFKDLERCAEIYDDVNAFLSSENFASLASWTDQNDGMRRKLVARSNGLFFADDPNQGMTLLPLPDLDETLLNCIWEYRRAS
;
A
#
# COMPACT_ATOMS: atom_id res chain seq x y z
N MET A 1 31.88 14.91 19.33
CA MET A 1 32.05 14.75 17.87
C MET A 1 31.65 13.32 17.52
N ALA A 2 30.44 13.13 16.98
CA ALA A 2 30.02 11.83 16.50
C ALA A 2 30.85 11.50 15.26
N GLY A 3 31.81 10.57 15.38
CA GLY A 3 32.58 10.10 14.23
C GLY A 3 31.61 9.64 13.15
N ALA A 4 31.83 10.08 11.92
CA ALA A 4 31.05 9.63 10.78
C ALA A 4 31.00 8.09 10.81
N LEU A 5 29.80 7.52 10.87
CA LEU A 5 29.61 6.08 10.83
C LEU A 5 30.27 5.56 9.56
N ASN A 6 31.20 4.61 9.68
CA ASN A 6 31.84 4.00 8.53
C ASN A 6 30.82 3.08 7.83
N THR A 7 30.20 3.61 6.78
CA THR A 7 29.14 2.95 6.02
C THR A 7 29.56 1.59 5.47
N ASP A 8 30.80 1.46 5.01
CA ASP A 8 31.31 0.19 4.44
C ASP A 8 31.52 -0.86 5.53
N LEU A 9 31.95 -0.45 6.73
CA LEU A 9 32.01 -1.35 7.88
C LEU A 9 30.60 -1.83 8.25
N ILE A 10 29.61 -0.92 8.32
CA ILE A 10 28.23 -1.27 8.66
C ILE A 10 27.60 -2.22 7.63
N ARG A 11 27.81 -1.96 6.33
CA ARG A 11 27.34 -2.84 5.25
C ARG A 11 27.80 -4.27 5.44
N ASN A 12 29.07 -4.47 5.77
CA ASN A 12 29.70 -5.78 5.84
C ASN A 12 29.61 -6.42 7.25
N THR A 13 29.05 -5.73 8.24
CA THR A 13 28.92 -6.27 9.60
C THR A 13 27.73 -7.21 9.72
N VAL A 14 27.91 -8.35 10.37
CA VAL A 14 26.81 -9.29 10.66
C VAL A 14 26.15 -8.89 12.00
N PHE A 15 25.02 -8.20 11.94
CA PHE A 15 24.25 -7.83 13.15
C PHE A 15 23.25 -8.90 13.60
N ARG A 16 22.98 -9.91 12.78
CA ARG A 16 22.11 -11.05 13.11
C ARG A 16 22.79 -12.38 12.81
N LEU A 17 22.83 -13.27 13.80
CA LEU A 17 23.39 -14.60 13.69
C LEU A 17 22.31 -15.68 13.73
N THR A 18 22.44 -16.65 12.84
CA THR A 18 21.63 -17.88 12.83
C THR A 18 22.22 -18.94 13.78
N ASP A 19 23.54 -18.99 13.91
CA ASP A 19 24.24 -19.78 14.92
C ASP A 19 25.16 -18.88 15.77
N PRO A 20 24.81 -18.61 17.04
CA PRO A 20 25.62 -17.78 17.91
C PRO A 20 26.90 -18.46 18.41
N TYR A 21 27.05 -19.77 18.24
CA TYR A 21 28.23 -20.52 18.69
C TYR A 21 29.39 -20.48 17.69
N ASP A 22 29.14 -20.13 16.43
CA ASP A 22 30.16 -19.96 15.40
C ASP A 22 30.88 -18.60 15.53
N GLN A 23 31.55 -18.41 16.66
CA GLN A 23 32.28 -17.19 16.99
C GLN A 23 33.57 -17.51 17.75
N SER A 24 34.65 -16.82 17.40
CA SER A 24 35.89 -16.88 18.18
C SER A 24 35.70 -16.26 19.57
N ASP A 25 36.50 -16.73 20.54
CA ASP A 25 36.64 -16.12 21.87
C ASP A 25 35.35 -16.10 22.71
N LEU A 26 34.41 -17.01 22.40
CA LEU A 26 33.17 -17.18 23.15
C LEU A 26 33.46 -17.92 24.46
N ILE A 27 33.11 -17.29 25.59
CA ILE A 27 33.29 -17.87 26.93
C ILE A 27 31.95 -18.10 27.63
N ASN A 28 31.93 -19.10 28.52
CA ASN A 28 30.73 -19.54 29.23
C ASN A 28 30.62 -18.98 30.66
N CYS A 29 31.45 -18.01 31.02
CA CYS A 29 31.40 -17.26 32.29
C CYS A 29 31.81 -15.80 32.06
N ILE A 30 31.29 -14.87 32.87
CA ILE A 30 31.73 -13.46 32.84
C ILE A 30 32.78 -13.30 33.94
N PRO A 31 34.04 -12.92 33.63
CA PRO A 31 35.05 -12.61 34.65
C PRO A 31 34.58 -11.50 35.59
N GLU A 32 35.01 -11.51 36.86
CA GLU A 32 34.51 -10.58 37.88
C GLU A 32 34.83 -9.11 37.58
N ASP A 33 35.97 -8.85 36.95
CA ASP A 33 36.46 -7.54 36.56
C ASP A 33 35.98 -7.09 35.16
N ALA A 34 35.36 -7.99 34.40
CA ALA A 34 34.93 -7.71 33.04
C ALA A 34 33.72 -6.78 32.99
N LYS A 35 33.84 -5.70 32.21
CA LYS A 35 32.75 -4.77 31.91
C LYS A 35 32.22 -5.02 30.50
N LEU A 36 31.00 -4.56 30.24
CA LEU A 36 30.44 -4.55 28.89
C LEU A 36 31.20 -3.54 28.04
N LEU A 37 31.75 -4.00 26.92
CA LEU A 37 32.35 -3.13 25.90
C LEU A 37 31.26 -2.67 24.91
N ASP A 38 30.58 -3.62 24.28
CA ASP A 38 29.49 -3.35 23.33
C ASP A 38 28.64 -4.60 23.10
N ILE A 39 27.48 -4.43 22.46
CA ILE A 39 26.72 -5.56 21.92
C ILE A 39 27.01 -5.67 20.42
N LEU A 40 27.48 -6.84 20.00
CA LEU A 40 27.97 -7.07 18.64
C LEU A 40 26.85 -7.45 17.68
N ASN A 41 25.96 -8.35 18.10
CA ASN A 41 24.91 -8.90 17.25
C ASN A 41 23.75 -9.47 18.08
N ILE A 42 22.65 -9.71 17.38
CA ILE A 42 21.45 -10.39 17.85
C ILE A 42 21.50 -11.83 17.33
N TYR A 43 21.14 -12.82 18.13
CA TYR A 43 20.87 -14.16 17.63
C TYR A 43 19.40 -14.51 17.79
N GLU A 44 18.85 -15.23 16.82
CA GLU A 44 17.48 -15.73 16.84
C GLU A 44 17.38 -17.07 16.12
N PHE A 45 16.95 -18.11 16.85
CA PHE A 45 16.74 -19.43 16.27
C PHE A 45 15.33 -19.52 15.68
N GLU A 46 15.21 -19.47 14.36
CA GLU A 46 13.90 -19.44 13.69
C GLU A 46 13.22 -20.81 13.53
N ARG A 47 13.99 -21.92 13.52
CA ARG A 47 13.49 -23.25 13.09
C ARG A 47 13.21 -24.26 14.21
N PHE A 48 12.42 -25.28 13.87
CA PHE A 48 12.21 -26.49 14.67
C PHE A 48 13.26 -27.56 14.29
N PRO A 49 13.81 -28.35 15.25
CA PRO A 49 13.61 -28.25 16.69
C PRO A 49 14.17 -26.94 17.25
N THR A 50 13.53 -26.39 18.29
CA THR A 50 13.87 -25.08 18.88
C THR A 50 15.24 -25.14 19.55
N GLN A 51 16.29 -24.95 18.75
CA GLN A 51 17.62 -24.67 19.26
C GLN A 51 17.53 -23.40 20.13
N LYS A 52 18.26 -23.41 21.24
CA LYS A 52 18.30 -22.31 22.21
C LYS A 52 19.73 -22.15 22.70
N ALA A 53 20.18 -20.92 22.82
CA ALA A 53 21.51 -20.62 23.34
C ALA A 53 21.49 -20.57 24.87
N PHE A 54 22.55 -21.07 25.49
CA PHE A 54 22.78 -20.89 26.93
C PHE A 54 23.16 -19.45 27.24
N CYS A 55 22.47 -18.84 28.20
CA CYS A 55 22.86 -17.53 28.71
C CYS A 55 23.83 -17.66 29.89
N VAL A 56 24.96 -16.97 29.79
CA VAL A 56 26.02 -16.98 30.82
C VAL A 56 25.57 -16.41 32.17
N VAL A 57 24.58 -15.51 32.17
CA VAL A 57 24.13 -14.81 33.37
C VAL A 57 23.13 -15.65 34.17
N CYS A 58 22.09 -16.19 33.53
CA CYS A 58 21.09 -16.97 34.24
C CYS A 58 21.53 -18.42 34.48
N LYS A 59 22.45 -18.95 33.66
CA LYS A 59 23.04 -20.31 33.67
C LYS A 59 22.05 -21.49 33.58
N ALA A 60 20.81 -21.30 34.02
CA ALA A 60 19.75 -22.28 34.09
C ALA A 60 18.83 -22.24 32.85
N HIS A 61 18.69 -21.08 32.20
CA HIS A 61 17.76 -20.92 31.08
C HIS A 61 18.49 -20.85 29.73
N ARG A 62 17.88 -21.49 28.75
CA ARG A 62 18.26 -21.34 27.34
C ARG A 62 17.29 -20.40 26.65
N HIS A 63 17.81 -19.47 25.86
CA HIS A 63 17.01 -18.45 25.18
C HIS A 63 16.93 -18.75 23.69
N LYS A 64 15.73 -18.59 23.11
CA LYS A 64 15.51 -18.65 21.66
C LYS A 64 16.10 -17.44 20.93
N ARG A 65 16.17 -16.31 21.63
CA ARG A 65 16.72 -15.05 21.13
C ARG A 65 17.55 -14.35 22.21
N GLY A 66 18.57 -13.62 21.81
CA GLY A 66 19.41 -12.84 22.71
C GLY A 66 20.51 -12.13 21.94
N PHE A 67 21.61 -11.85 22.64
CA PHE A 67 22.68 -11.04 22.12
C PHE A 67 24.05 -11.66 22.37
N THR A 68 24.99 -11.38 21.48
CA THR A 68 26.42 -11.55 21.76
C THR A 68 26.98 -10.24 22.27
N ALA A 69 27.46 -10.24 23.52
CA ALA A 69 28.11 -9.09 24.12
C ALA A 69 29.63 -9.27 24.11
N ALA A 70 30.35 -8.21 23.76
CA ALA A 70 31.79 -8.12 23.90
C ALA A 70 32.14 -7.54 25.28
N LEU A 71 33.14 -8.12 25.92
CA LEU A 71 33.64 -7.66 27.21
C LEU A 71 34.94 -6.86 27.04
N THR A 72 35.28 -6.04 28.04
CA THR A 72 36.55 -5.29 28.05
C THR A 72 37.79 -6.16 28.06
N THR A 73 37.65 -7.43 28.43
CA THR A 73 38.71 -8.45 28.38
C THR A 73 38.98 -8.99 26.97
N GLY A 74 38.18 -8.59 25.97
CA GLY A 74 38.26 -9.08 24.58
C GLY A 74 37.40 -10.31 24.30
N HIS A 75 36.88 -10.98 25.32
CA HIS A 75 36.01 -12.15 25.18
C HIS A 75 34.58 -11.80 24.80
N ARG A 76 33.87 -12.79 24.26
CA ARG A 76 32.46 -12.71 23.88
C ARG A 76 31.60 -13.59 24.77
N VAL A 77 30.36 -13.17 25.02
CA VAL A 77 29.40 -13.96 25.82
C VAL A 77 28.00 -13.90 25.23
N LEU A 78 27.25 -14.99 25.36
CA LEU A 78 25.84 -15.05 24.98
C LEU A 78 24.95 -14.67 26.17
N VAL A 79 24.09 -13.68 25.97
CA VAL A 79 23.28 -13.11 27.04
C VAL A 79 21.84 -12.90 26.55
N GLY A 80 20.85 -13.33 27.34
CA GLY A 80 19.45 -12.97 27.09
C GLY A 80 19.19 -11.50 27.42
N SER A 81 18.26 -10.84 26.70
CA SER A 81 17.97 -9.40 26.85
C SER A 81 17.82 -8.94 28.31
N GLU A 82 16.89 -9.55 29.04
CA GLU A 82 16.62 -9.20 30.45
C GLU A 82 17.82 -9.53 31.36
N CYS A 83 18.55 -10.60 31.05
CA CYS A 83 19.71 -11.00 31.82
C CYS A 83 20.87 -10.01 31.65
N GLY A 84 21.06 -9.48 30.45
CA GLY A 84 22.05 -8.47 30.15
C GLY A 84 21.76 -7.15 30.85
N GLN A 85 20.51 -6.69 30.79
CA GLN A 85 20.08 -5.50 31.51
C GLN A 85 20.27 -5.65 33.03
N LYS A 86 19.90 -6.80 33.61
CA LYS A 86 20.11 -7.08 35.05
C LYS A 86 21.60 -7.08 35.43
N LYS A 87 22.48 -7.60 34.56
CA LYS A 87 23.91 -7.74 34.86
C LYS A 87 24.71 -6.45 34.63
N PHE A 88 24.39 -5.69 33.58
CA PHE A 88 25.20 -4.56 33.12
C PHE A 88 24.49 -3.19 33.23
N GLY A 89 23.21 -3.16 33.62
CA GLY A 89 22.45 -1.93 33.88
C GLY A 89 22.40 -0.98 32.68
N ALA A 90 22.61 0.31 32.92
CA ALA A 90 22.54 1.35 31.90
C ALA A 90 23.49 1.13 30.70
N SER A 91 24.67 0.54 30.94
CA SER A 91 25.63 0.25 29.85
C SER A 91 25.06 -0.72 28.82
N TRP A 92 24.18 -1.64 29.25
CA TRP A 92 23.46 -2.55 28.36
C TRP A 92 22.50 -1.79 27.45
N GLU A 93 21.67 -0.92 28.04
CA GLU A 93 20.66 -0.16 27.29
C GLU A 93 21.30 0.75 26.24
N GLU A 94 22.41 1.38 26.58
CA GLU A 94 23.18 2.20 25.63
C GLU A 94 23.77 1.37 24.49
N ALA A 95 24.37 0.21 24.80
CA ALA A 95 24.94 -0.69 23.81
C ALA A 95 23.86 -1.28 22.90
N GLU A 96 22.71 -1.64 23.44
CA GLU A 96 21.56 -2.12 22.67
C GLU A 96 21.01 -1.04 21.75
N LYS A 97 20.88 0.21 22.23
CA LYS A 97 20.50 1.35 21.38
C LYS A 97 21.48 1.56 20.23
N ARG A 98 22.80 1.47 20.49
CA ARG A 98 23.83 1.57 19.43
C ARG A 98 23.75 0.42 18.43
N LEU A 99 23.55 -0.81 18.89
CA LEU A 99 23.35 -1.97 18.00
C LEU A 99 22.13 -1.77 17.11
N ARG A 100 20.98 -1.42 17.68
CA ARG A 100 19.75 -1.18 16.92
C ARG A 100 19.96 -0.09 15.88
N LEU A 101 20.58 1.03 16.25
CA LEU A 101 20.90 2.11 15.32
C LEU A 101 21.76 1.63 14.14
N ARG A 102 22.82 0.84 14.40
CA ARG A 102 23.68 0.28 13.33
C ARG A 102 22.95 -0.75 12.48
N SER A 103 22.15 -1.62 13.08
CA SER A 103 21.36 -2.63 12.37
C SER A 103 20.29 -1.99 11.48
N ASP A 104 19.58 -0.99 11.98
CA ASP A 104 18.60 -0.23 11.21
C ASP A 104 19.32 0.50 10.07
N HIS A 105 20.48 1.10 10.34
CA HIS A 105 21.28 1.75 9.30
C HIS A 105 21.73 0.75 8.22
N GLN A 106 22.17 -0.45 8.58
CA GLN A 106 22.50 -1.50 7.61
C GLN A 106 21.28 -1.89 6.77
N TYR A 107 20.12 -2.09 7.39
CA TYR A 107 18.89 -2.39 6.67
C TYR A 107 18.56 -1.31 5.64
N GLU A 108 18.66 -0.03 6.03
CA GLU A 108 18.40 1.08 5.13
C GLU A 108 19.42 1.15 3.98
N LEU A 109 20.69 0.79 4.20
CA LEU A 109 21.69 0.68 3.13
C LEU A 109 21.40 -0.47 2.16
N VAL A 110 20.98 -1.63 2.67
CA VAL A 110 20.56 -2.76 1.84
C VAL A 110 19.38 -2.36 0.96
N MET A 111 18.38 -1.68 1.52
CA MET A 111 17.23 -1.19 0.76
C MET A 111 17.63 -0.13 -0.27
N TYR A 112 18.59 0.73 0.05
CA TYR A 112 19.16 1.68 -0.92
C TYR A 112 19.83 0.95 -2.09
N ASP A 113 20.70 -0.02 -1.80
CA ASP A 113 21.45 -0.77 -2.83
C ASP A 113 20.47 -1.50 -3.78
N ARG A 114 19.34 -2.01 -3.25
CA ARG A 114 18.25 -2.58 -4.06
C ARG A 114 17.54 -1.57 -4.94
N LEU A 115 17.22 -0.39 -4.40
CA LEU A 115 16.60 0.66 -5.22
C LEU A 115 17.52 1.04 -6.38
N VAL A 116 18.83 1.14 -6.13
CA VAL A 116 19.82 1.43 -7.16
C VAL A 116 19.81 0.39 -8.30
N MET A 117 19.59 -0.90 -7.98
CA MET A 117 19.51 -1.95 -9.01
C MET A 117 18.35 -1.73 -9.99
N ILE A 118 17.19 -1.30 -9.50
CA ILE A 118 15.99 -1.10 -10.34
C ILE A 118 15.79 0.34 -10.82
N ARG A 119 16.62 1.28 -10.34
CA ARG A 119 16.44 2.72 -10.53
C ARG A 119 16.35 3.13 -11.99
N LYS A 120 17.23 2.61 -12.85
CA LYS A 120 17.26 2.94 -14.28
C LYS A 120 15.96 2.56 -14.98
N GLU A 121 15.38 1.42 -14.61
CA GLU A 121 14.11 0.96 -15.18
C GLU A 121 12.95 1.83 -14.68
N LEU A 122 12.93 2.19 -13.40
CA LEU A 122 11.94 3.12 -12.85
C LEU A 122 12.00 4.49 -13.53
N GLU A 123 13.21 5.05 -13.69
CA GLU A 123 13.42 6.35 -14.34
C GLU A 123 12.99 6.35 -15.82
N ALA A 124 13.10 5.21 -16.51
CA ALA A 124 12.63 5.05 -17.88
C ALA A 124 11.10 4.95 -17.98
N LYS A 125 10.44 4.23 -17.05
CA LYS A 125 9.01 3.88 -17.13
C LYS A 125 8.07 4.90 -16.48
N LEU A 126 8.47 5.52 -15.37
CA LEU A 126 7.62 6.47 -14.64
C LEU A 126 7.15 7.67 -15.48
N PRO A 127 7.98 8.25 -16.39
CA PRO A 127 7.50 9.33 -17.27
C PRO A 127 6.41 8.88 -18.25
N GLN A 128 6.43 7.63 -18.70
CA GLN A 128 5.36 7.07 -19.53
C GLN A 128 4.08 6.97 -18.72
N TRP A 129 4.14 6.36 -17.53
CA TRP A 129 3.01 6.28 -16.59
C TRP A 129 2.41 7.66 -16.32
N LEU A 130 3.24 8.68 -16.09
CA LEU A 130 2.77 10.05 -15.84
C LEU A 130 1.88 10.56 -16.98
N ARG A 131 2.29 10.38 -18.24
CA ARG A 131 1.51 10.77 -19.42
C ARG A 131 0.20 9.98 -19.56
N VAL A 132 0.20 8.70 -19.19
CA VAL A 132 -1.02 7.87 -19.19
C VAL A 132 -2.02 8.45 -18.19
N PHE A 133 -1.58 8.70 -16.95
CA PHE A 133 -2.47 9.20 -15.90
C PHE A 133 -2.90 10.66 -16.12
N GLU A 134 -2.08 11.53 -16.73
CA GLU A 134 -2.52 12.85 -17.19
C GLU A 134 -3.72 12.77 -18.14
N LYS A 135 -3.69 11.82 -19.10
CA LYS A 135 -4.80 11.60 -20.03
C LYS A 135 -6.04 11.05 -19.32
N ILE A 136 -5.86 10.14 -18.36
CA ILE A 136 -6.97 9.58 -17.56
C ILE A 136 -7.65 10.68 -16.73
N GLU A 137 -6.88 11.53 -16.06
CA GLU A 137 -7.43 12.64 -15.27
C GLU A 137 -8.16 13.65 -16.16
N GLY A 138 -7.65 13.89 -17.37
CA GLY A 138 -8.34 14.68 -18.39
C GLY A 138 -9.69 14.07 -18.77
N ARG A 139 -9.76 12.75 -18.93
CA ARG A 139 -11.02 12.02 -19.23
C ARG A 139 -12.00 12.03 -18.06
N LYS A 140 -11.53 11.80 -16.83
CA LYS A 140 -12.35 11.91 -15.60
C LYS A 140 -12.97 13.30 -15.49
N SER A 141 -12.14 14.33 -15.65
CA SER A 141 -12.59 15.73 -15.63
C SER A 141 -13.57 16.05 -16.75
N ALA A 142 -13.32 15.56 -17.97
CA ALA A 142 -14.23 15.74 -19.09
C ALA A 142 -15.59 15.05 -18.84
N PHE A 143 -15.59 13.82 -18.33
CA PHE A 143 -16.80 13.08 -17.99
C PHE A 143 -17.63 13.84 -16.95
N THR A 144 -17.02 14.28 -15.85
CA THR A 144 -17.71 15.06 -14.80
C THR A 144 -18.29 16.36 -15.34
N ARG A 145 -17.53 17.06 -16.19
CA ARG A 145 -18.00 18.32 -16.80
C ARG A 145 -19.15 18.11 -17.79
N ILE A 146 -19.08 17.06 -18.62
CA ILE A 146 -20.08 16.79 -19.66
C ILE A 146 -21.37 16.26 -19.00
N PHE A 147 -21.25 15.30 -18.08
CA PHE A 147 -22.40 14.56 -17.55
C PHE A 147 -22.90 15.04 -16.18
N GLY A 148 -22.23 16.01 -15.54
CA GLY A 148 -22.71 16.79 -14.39
C GLY A 148 -23.46 15.97 -13.34
N GLU A 149 -24.80 16.07 -13.35
CA GLU A 149 -25.70 15.31 -12.46
C GLU A 149 -25.45 13.81 -12.47
N THR A 150 -25.29 13.21 -13.66
CA THR A 150 -25.03 11.77 -13.79
C THR A 150 -23.73 11.41 -13.09
N ALA A 151 -22.67 12.18 -13.34
CA ALA A 151 -21.37 11.95 -12.72
C ALA A 151 -21.43 12.07 -11.19
N SER A 152 -22.19 13.05 -10.66
CA SER A 152 -22.40 13.20 -9.22
C SER A 152 -23.07 11.96 -8.60
N ARG A 153 -24.15 11.47 -9.22
CA ARG A 153 -24.87 10.29 -8.70
C ARG A 153 -24.06 9.01 -8.82
N LEU A 154 -23.29 8.84 -9.90
CA LEU A 154 -22.39 7.70 -10.04
C LEU A 154 -21.25 7.74 -9.02
N ASN A 155 -20.72 8.93 -8.71
CA ASN A 155 -19.77 9.12 -7.63
C ASN A 155 -20.35 8.72 -6.26
N GLU A 156 -21.61 9.09 -5.98
CA GLU A 156 -22.30 8.65 -4.76
C GLU A 156 -22.48 7.12 -4.71
N VAL A 157 -22.77 6.47 -5.83
CA VAL A 157 -22.81 5.00 -5.94
C VAL A 157 -21.42 4.40 -5.66
N ALA A 158 -20.36 4.97 -6.24
CA ALA A 158 -18.99 4.51 -6.03
C ALA A 158 -18.56 4.65 -4.56
N ILE A 159 -18.89 5.78 -3.91
CA ILE A 159 -18.58 6.03 -2.49
C ILE A 159 -19.31 5.05 -1.55
N ARG A 160 -20.56 4.67 -1.88
CA ARG A 160 -21.31 3.66 -1.11
C ARG A 160 -20.63 2.28 -1.14
N GLY A 161 -19.84 1.99 -2.17
CA GLY A 161 -19.01 0.78 -2.27
C GLY A 161 -19.76 -0.50 -2.63
N ASP A 162 -21.09 -0.46 -2.79
CA ASP A 162 -21.89 -1.62 -3.24
C ASP A 162 -22.07 -1.66 -4.76
N GLY A 163 -21.71 -0.57 -5.46
CA GLY A 163 -21.81 -0.43 -6.91
C GLY A 163 -23.25 -0.51 -7.44
N ARG A 164 -24.28 -0.44 -6.59
CA ARG A 164 -25.66 -0.70 -7.02
C ARG A 164 -26.26 0.52 -7.69
N LEU A 165 -26.67 0.36 -8.94
CA LEU A 165 -27.47 1.36 -9.65
C LEU A 165 -28.94 1.10 -9.33
N THR A 166 -29.54 2.02 -8.58
CA THR A 166 -30.91 1.89 -8.08
C THR A 166 -31.84 2.93 -8.67
N VAL A 167 -33.13 2.60 -8.70
CA VAL A 167 -34.24 3.49 -9.08
C VAL A 167 -35.39 3.34 -8.09
N HIS A 168 -36.16 4.41 -7.88
CA HIS A 168 -37.39 4.36 -7.09
C HIS A 168 -38.54 3.92 -7.98
N ARG A 169 -39.00 2.68 -7.83
CA ARG A 169 -40.16 2.17 -8.55
C ARG A 169 -41.39 2.24 -7.66
N LYS A 170 -42.50 2.63 -8.27
CA LYS A 170 -43.82 2.58 -7.67
C LYS A 170 -44.25 1.10 -7.55
N VAL A 171 -44.30 0.54 -6.35
CA VAL A 171 -44.64 -0.87 -6.08
C VAL A 171 -45.94 -0.95 -5.29
N ARG A 172 -46.86 -1.83 -5.71
CA ARG A 172 -48.08 -2.12 -4.94
C ARG A 172 -47.69 -2.86 -3.66
N THR A 173 -48.02 -2.30 -2.51
CA THR A 173 -47.64 -2.84 -1.20
C THR A 173 -48.33 -4.20 -1.01
N SER A 174 -47.56 -5.26 -0.74
CA SER A 174 -48.07 -6.64 -0.57
C SER A 174 -49.04 -6.81 0.60
N ALA A 175 -49.11 -5.85 1.53
CA ALA A 175 -50.18 -5.78 2.54
C ALA A 175 -51.58 -5.62 1.93
N PHE A 176 -51.69 -5.12 0.69
CA PHE A 176 -52.95 -5.03 -0.05
C PHE A 176 -53.48 -6.40 -0.49
N GLN A 177 -52.61 -7.38 -0.73
CA GLN A 177 -53.04 -8.76 -1.01
C GLN A 177 -53.59 -9.46 0.24
N GLN A 178 -53.16 -9.05 1.45
CA GLN A 178 -53.77 -9.50 2.71
C GLN A 178 -55.03 -8.71 3.09
N ALA A 179 -55.13 -7.44 2.70
CA ALA A 179 -56.31 -6.60 2.94
C ALA A 179 -57.50 -6.94 2.01
N LEU A 180 -57.26 -7.38 0.77
CA LEU A 180 -58.31 -7.87 -0.15
C LEU A 180 -59.03 -9.14 0.34
N ALA A 181 -58.51 -9.83 1.37
CA ALA A 181 -59.19 -10.94 2.03
C ALA A 181 -60.14 -10.49 3.16
N ARG A 182 -60.20 -9.20 3.47
CA ARG A 182 -61.10 -8.61 4.47
C ARG A 182 -61.84 -7.45 3.83
N ASP A 183 -63.14 -7.66 3.60
CA ASP A 183 -64.10 -6.69 3.08
C ASP A 183 -63.98 -5.32 3.76
N ASP A 184 -63.21 -4.41 3.18
CA ASP A 184 -63.28 -2.99 3.53
C ASP A 184 -63.25 -2.14 2.25
N ASP A 185 -64.44 -1.62 1.98
CA ASP A 185 -64.88 -0.77 0.90
C ASP A 185 -64.40 0.68 1.16
N ASP A 186 -63.12 0.99 0.84
CA ASP A 186 -62.69 2.35 0.38
C ASP A 186 -61.19 2.39 -0.04
N SER A 187 -60.76 1.43 -0.86
CA SER A 187 -59.33 1.22 -1.12
C SER A 187 -58.74 2.21 -2.15
N LYS A 188 -58.46 3.44 -1.72
CA LYS A 188 -57.50 4.31 -2.44
C LYS A 188 -56.21 3.52 -2.60
N GLU A 189 -55.79 3.31 -3.84
CA GLU A 189 -54.59 2.54 -4.19
C GLU A 189 -53.40 3.09 -3.37
N ARG A 190 -53.05 2.41 -2.27
CA ARG A 190 -51.93 2.81 -1.43
C ARG A 190 -50.70 2.30 -2.12
N VAL A 191 -49.91 3.22 -2.65
CA VAL A 191 -48.71 2.87 -3.39
C VAL A 191 -47.49 3.35 -2.66
N THR A 192 -46.50 2.47 -2.55
CA THR A 192 -45.23 2.75 -1.88
C THR A 192 -44.14 2.79 -2.93
N TYR A 193 -43.20 3.72 -2.79
CA TYR A 193 -41.99 3.71 -3.61
C TYR A 193 -40.95 2.81 -2.97
N GLN A 194 -40.44 1.85 -3.74
CA GLN A 194 -39.37 0.95 -3.31
C GLN A 194 -38.14 1.20 -4.17
N GLU A 195 -36.97 1.19 -3.54
CA GLU A 195 -35.69 1.22 -4.25
C GLU A 195 -35.42 -0.17 -4.84
N VAL A 196 -35.23 -0.23 -6.16
CA VAL A 196 -34.94 -1.47 -6.91
C VAL A 196 -33.60 -1.31 -7.60
N THR A 197 -32.72 -2.31 -7.46
CA THR A 197 -31.47 -2.37 -8.22
C THR A 197 -31.75 -2.76 -9.66
N VAL A 198 -31.30 -1.94 -10.60
CA VAL A 198 -31.50 -2.14 -12.05
C VAL A 198 -30.19 -2.37 -12.80
N GLY A 199 -29.05 -2.25 -12.10
CA GLY A 199 -27.74 -2.56 -12.65
C GLY A 199 -26.63 -2.42 -11.61
N THR A 200 -25.40 -2.62 -12.08
CA THR A 200 -24.19 -2.47 -11.27
C THR A 200 -23.23 -1.54 -12.00
N LEU A 201 -22.63 -0.61 -11.27
CA LEU A 201 -21.58 0.27 -11.75
C LEU A 201 -20.28 -0.53 -11.89
N ILE A 202 -19.81 -0.69 -13.12
CA ILE A 202 -18.53 -1.33 -13.43
C ILE A 202 -17.42 -0.27 -13.41
N GLY A 203 -16.27 -0.60 -12.84
CA GLY A 203 -15.11 0.31 -12.79
C GLY A 203 -15.30 1.49 -11.84
N ALA A 204 -15.78 1.22 -10.61
CA ALA A 204 -16.04 2.26 -9.61
C ALA A 204 -14.80 3.10 -9.28
N GLY A 205 -13.58 2.54 -9.41
CA GLY A 205 -12.33 3.29 -9.27
C GLY A 205 -12.14 4.44 -10.26
N PHE A 206 -12.96 4.53 -11.32
CA PHE A 206 -13.06 5.75 -12.14
C PHE A 206 -13.33 6.99 -11.28
N PHE A 207 -14.13 6.86 -10.21
CA PHE A 207 -14.46 7.95 -9.29
C PHE A 207 -13.54 8.02 -8.07
N ASP A 208 -12.45 7.25 -8.04
CA ASP A 208 -11.49 7.32 -6.94
C ASP A 208 -10.95 8.76 -6.78
N PRO A 209 -10.95 9.32 -5.55
CA PRO A 209 -10.49 10.68 -5.28
C PRO A 209 -8.96 10.85 -5.43
N MET A 210 -8.21 9.77 -5.55
CA MET A 210 -6.77 9.78 -5.75
C MET A 210 -6.40 10.51 -7.05
N GLN A 211 -5.52 11.50 -6.93
CA GLN A 211 -4.95 12.21 -8.07
C GLN A 211 -3.77 11.42 -8.62
N THR A 212 -4.05 10.48 -9.52
CA THR A 212 -3.11 9.48 -10.00
C THR A 212 -1.86 10.10 -10.65
N HIS A 213 -2.02 11.16 -11.45
CA HIS A 213 -0.87 11.87 -12.05
C HIS A 213 0.09 12.45 -10.98
N ARG A 214 -0.45 12.99 -9.87
CA ARG A 214 0.37 13.52 -8.76
C ARG A 214 1.08 12.40 -8.01
N ALA A 215 0.42 11.26 -7.83
CA ALA A 215 1.04 10.09 -7.21
C ALA A 215 2.26 9.63 -8.02
N VAL A 216 2.15 9.54 -9.34
CA VAL A 216 3.28 9.21 -10.22
C VAL A 216 4.38 10.29 -10.16
N ALA A 217 4.01 11.58 -10.21
CA ALA A 217 4.98 12.67 -10.09
C ALA A 217 5.74 12.64 -8.75
N ASN A 218 5.04 12.36 -7.65
CA ASN A 218 5.64 12.17 -6.33
C ASN A 218 6.57 10.96 -6.30
N ALA A 219 6.22 9.87 -7.00
CA ALA A 219 7.09 8.70 -7.10
C ALA A 219 8.40 9.01 -7.84
N ILE A 220 8.32 9.75 -8.96
CA ILE A 220 9.51 10.26 -9.68
C ILE A 220 10.38 11.07 -8.72
N GLN A 221 9.79 12.00 -7.97
CA GLN A 221 10.51 12.83 -7.01
C GLN A 221 11.14 11.98 -5.89
N SER A 222 10.41 11.02 -5.31
CA SER A 222 10.90 10.10 -4.28
C SER A 222 12.11 9.29 -4.74
N VAL A 223 12.05 8.71 -5.95
CA VAL A 223 13.15 7.93 -6.53
C VAL A 223 14.36 8.82 -6.80
N ASN A 224 14.16 10.01 -7.38
CA ASN A 224 15.26 10.93 -7.69
C ASN A 224 15.95 11.45 -6.42
N ASN A 225 15.18 11.75 -5.38
CA ASN A 225 15.69 12.22 -4.09
C ASN A 225 16.43 11.14 -3.31
N HIS A 226 16.26 9.87 -3.66
CA HIS A 226 17.00 8.74 -3.09
C HIS A 226 18.36 8.57 -3.80
N SER A 227 19.24 9.59 -3.69
CA SER A 227 20.60 9.59 -4.25
C SER A 227 21.67 9.44 -3.17
N TYR A 228 22.82 8.83 -3.52
CA TYR A 228 23.93 8.58 -2.59
C TYR A 228 24.42 9.84 -1.86
N GLY A 229 24.55 10.96 -2.58
CA GLY A 229 24.98 12.24 -2.01
C GLY A 229 24.02 12.78 -0.95
N ASN A 230 22.74 12.44 -1.04
CA ASN A 230 21.72 12.79 -0.06
C ASN A 230 21.46 11.70 0.99
N ALA A 231 21.91 10.46 0.73
CA ALA A 231 21.76 9.31 1.61
C ALA A 231 22.66 9.41 2.86
N LEU A 232 23.83 10.06 2.72
CA LEU A 232 24.78 10.28 3.81
C LEU A 232 24.36 11.42 4.77
N ALA A 233 23.38 12.24 4.38
CA ALA A 233 23.09 13.53 5.00
C ALA A 233 21.74 13.61 5.76
N VAL A 234 21.35 12.57 6.50
CA VAL A 234 20.17 12.49 7.41
C VAL A 234 18.92 11.76 6.85
N ASP A 235 18.39 10.89 7.73
CA ASP A 235 17.12 10.13 7.75
C ASP A 235 16.79 9.25 6.54
N MET A 236 17.67 8.28 6.28
CA MET A 236 17.45 7.20 5.31
C MET A 236 16.11 6.48 5.50
N SER A 237 15.68 6.29 6.75
CA SER A 237 14.42 5.63 7.05
C SER A 237 13.21 6.41 6.57
N LYS A 238 13.18 7.72 6.78
CA LYS A 238 12.12 8.58 6.23
C LYS A 238 12.10 8.56 4.71
N ARG A 239 13.27 8.56 4.05
CA ARG A 239 13.37 8.49 2.59
C ARG A 239 12.88 7.15 2.05
N ARG A 240 13.28 6.03 2.65
CA ARG A 240 12.78 4.70 2.28
C ARG A 240 11.27 4.61 2.46
N LYS A 241 10.74 5.09 3.60
CA LYS A 241 9.29 5.13 3.84
C LYS A 241 8.55 5.96 2.77
N ALA A 242 9.16 7.04 2.29
CA ALA A 242 8.59 7.82 1.18
C ALA A 242 8.58 7.02 -0.14
N VAL A 243 9.66 6.32 -0.48
CA VAL A 243 9.72 5.42 -1.65
C VAL A 243 8.68 4.31 -1.55
N GLU A 244 8.59 3.63 -0.41
CA GLU A 244 7.60 2.57 -0.19
C GLU A 244 6.16 3.06 -0.28
N ARG A 245 5.89 4.26 0.23
CA ARG A 245 4.59 4.91 0.07
C ARG A 245 4.30 5.18 -1.40
N SER A 246 5.26 5.75 -2.12
CA SER A 246 5.14 5.98 -3.56
C SER A 246 4.89 4.67 -4.33
N PHE A 247 5.52 3.55 -3.95
CA PHE A 247 5.26 2.26 -4.57
C PHE A 247 3.84 1.74 -4.32
N LYS A 248 3.32 1.88 -3.10
CA LYS A 248 1.92 1.57 -2.81
C LYS A 248 0.95 2.43 -3.62
N ASP A 249 1.27 3.72 -3.75
CA ASP A 249 0.48 4.64 -4.55
C ASP A 249 0.50 4.24 -6.05
N LEU A 250 1.64 3.77 -6.58
CA LEU A 250 1.74 3.27 -7.96
C LEU A 250 0.95 1.97 -8.17
N GLU A 251 0.97 1.05 -7.21
CA GLU A 251 0.14 -0.16 -7.24
C GLU A 251 -1.35 0.21 -7.29
N ARG A 252 -1.79 1.16 -6.45
CA ARG A 252 -3.16 1.68 -6.50
C ARG A 252 -3.50 2.38 -7.82
N CYS A 253 -2.55 3.11 -8.41
CA CYS A 253 -2.73 3.71 -9.73
C CYS A 253 -3.01 2.64 -10.82
N ALA A 254 -2.34 1.50 -10.77
CA ALA A 254 -2.60 0.39 -11.71
C ALA A 254 -4.01 -0.18 -11.54
N GLU A 255 -4.45 -0.41 -10.31
CA GLU A 255 -5.83 -0.84 -10.03
C GLU A 255 -6.87 0.17 -10.58
N ILE A 256 -6.61 1.47 -10.37
CA ILE A 256 -7.47 2.54 -10.91
C ILE A 256 -7.45 2.55 -12.44
N TYR A 257 -6.33 2.25 -13.08
CA TYR A 257 -6.24 2.16 -14.54
C TYR A 257 -7.20 1.08 -15.08
N ASP A 258 -7.20 -0.10 -14.47
CA ASP A 258 -8.08 -1.21 -14.85
C ASP A 258 -9.56 -0.86 -14.63
N ASP A 259 -9.88 -0.22 -13.50
CA ASP A 259 -11.22 0.27 -13.22
C ASP A 259 -11.67 1.34 -14.24
N VAL A 260 -10.79 2.27 -14.61
CA VAL A 260 -11.09 3.27 -15.63
C VAL A 260 -11.31 2.61 -16.99
N ASN A 261 -10.53 1.59 -17.34
CA ASN A 261 -10.71 0.83 -18.58
C ASN A 261 -12.07 0.11 -18.60
N ALA A 262 -12.43 -0.54 -17.50
CA ALA A 262 -13.71 -1.23 -17.35
C ALA A 262 -14.90 -0.25 -17.38
N PHE A 263 -14.75 0.92 -16.74
CA PHE A 263 -15.75 1.97 -16.75
C PHE A 263 -15.96 2.55 -18.16
N LEU A 264 -14.87 2.79 -18.89
CA LEU A 264 -14.87 3.27 -20.27
C LEU A 264 -15.03 2.11 -21.26
N SER A 265 -16.05 1.27 -21.05
CA SER A 265 -16.42 0.18 -21.95
C SER A 265 -17.80 0.41 -22.55
N SER A 266 -18.04 -0.12 -23.75
CA SER A 266 -19.35 -0.04 -24.41
C SER A 266 -20.46 -0.70 -23.58
N GLU A 267 -20.14 -1.80 -22.88
CA GLU A 267 -21.07 -2.51 -22.01
C GLU A 267 -21.48 -1.67 -20.79
N ASN A 268 -20.51 -1.05 -20.12
CA ASN A 268 -20.81 -0.18 -18.98
C ASN A 268 -21.59 1.06 -19.46
N PHE A 269 -21.23 1.66 -20.59
CA PHE A 269 -21.99 2.78 -21.15
C PHE A 269 -23.43 2.42 -21.50
N ALA A 270 -23.69 1.21 -22.04
CA ALA A 270 -25.05 0.72 -22.27
C ALA A 270 -25.83 0.55 -20.96
N SER A 271 -25.18 0.02 -19.92
CA SER A 271 -25.77 -0.13 -18.58
C SER A 271 -26.11 1.23 -17.96
N LEU A 272 -25.22 2.22 -18.09
CA LEU A 272 -25.47 3.60 -17.64
C LEU A 272 -26.63 4.25 -18.39
N ALA A 273 -26.69 4.10 -19.71
CA ALA A 273 -27.80 4.62 -20.51
C ALA A 273 -29.15 4.03 -20.04
N SER A 274 -29.22 2.70 -19.90
CA SER A 274 -30.41 1.99 -19.39
C SER A 274 -30.80 2.45 -17.98
N TRP A 275 -29.83 2.63 -17.09
CA TRP A 275 -30.10 3.14 -15.75
C TRP A 275 -30.65 4.57 -15.79
N THR A 276 -30.07 5.47 -16.58
CA THR A 276 -30.60 6.85 -16.69
C THR A 276 -32.00 6.88 -17.27
N ASP A 277 -32.30 6.01 -18.25
CA ASP A 277 -33.63 5.87 -18.85
C ASP A 277 -34.67 5.49 -17.79
N GLN A 278 -34.39 4.45 -17.00
CA GLN A 278 -35.25 3.95 -15.93
C GLN A 278 -35.31 4.85 -14.68
N ASN A 279 -34.40 5.81 -14.54
CA ASN A 279 -34.35 6.70 -13.40
C ASN A 279 -35.12 7.99 -13.69
N ASP A 280 -36.39 8.05 -13.26
CA ASP A 280 -37.26 9.22 -13.43
C ASP A 280 -36.69 10.50 -12.77
N GLY A 281 -35.80 10.34 -11.79
CA GLY A 281 -35.13 11.46 -11.14
C GLY A 281 -34.02 12.11 -11.97
N MET A 282 -33.59 11.51 -13.08
CA MET A 282 -32.54 12.06 -13.96
C MET A 282 -33.13 13.05 -14.96
N ARG A 283 -32.61 14.29 -14.97
CA ARG A 283 -33.12 15.35 -15.86
C ARG A 283 -32.83 15.10 -17.33
N ARG A 284 -31.62 14.60 -17.63
CA ARG A 284 -31.17 14.30 -19.00
C ARG A 284 -30.86 12.82 -19.11
N LYS A 285 -31.45 12.18 -20.12
CA LYS A 285 -31.28 10.76 -20.41
C LYS A 285 -30.05 10.56 -21.29
N LEU A 286 -29.40 9.41 -21.13
CA LEU A 286 -28.22 9.05 -21.92
C LEU A 286 -28.56 7.95 -22.93
N VAL A 287 -27.84 7.95 -24.04
CA VAL A 287 -27.89 6.91 -25.07
C VAL A 287 -26.48 6.44 -25.33
N ALA A 288 -26.27 5.12 -25.20
CA ALA A 288 -25.02 4.48 -25.60
C ALA A 288 -25.04 4.21 -27.10
N ARG A 289 -23.92 4.49 -27.76
CA ARG A 289 -23.67 4.19 -29.17
C ARG A 289 -22.38 3.39 -29.27
N SER A 290 -22.13 2.79 -30.44
CA SER A 290 -20.92 2.02 -30.70
C SER A 290 -19.63 2.79 -30.42
N ASN A 291 -19.67 4.12 -30.54
CA ASN A 291 -18.52 5.00 -30.37
C ASN A 291 -18.54 5.84 -29.08
N GLY A 292 -19.47 5.66 -28.14
CA GLY A 292 -19.49 6.46 -26.92
C GLY A 292 -20.84 6.59 -26.22
N LEU A 293 -20.90 7.56 -25.30
CA LEU A 293 -22.08 7.88 -24.49
C LEU A 293 -22.50 9.32 -24.76
N PHE A 294 -23.77 9.53 -25.07
CA PHE A 294 -24.28 10.84 -25.50
C PHE A 294 -25.59 11.16 -24.78
N PHE A 295 -25.96 12.43 -24.76
CA PHE A 295 -27.29 12.79 -24.31
C PHE A 295 -28.35 12.43 -25.36
N ALA A 296 -29.52 11.97 -24.91
CA ALA A 296 -30.62 11.59 -25.79
C ALA A 296 -31.22 12.80 -26.53
N ASP A 297 -31.24 13.96 -25.87
CA ASP A 297 -31.80 15.23 -26.36
C ASP A 297 -30.80 16.03 -27.23
N ASP A 298 -29.50 15.79 -27.08
CA ASP A 298 -28.45 16.40 -27.91
C ASP A 298 -27.35 15.36 -28.22
N PRO A 299 -27.46 14.66 -29.37
CA PRO A 299 -26.48 13.67 -29.80
C PRO A 299 -25.07 14.20 -30.05
N ASN A 300 -24.89 15.52 -30.19
CA ASN A 300 -23.58 16.13 -30.39
C ASN A 300 -22.88 16.39 -29.05
N GLN A 301 -23.60 16.29 -27.93
CA GLN A 301 -23.07 16.47 -26.61
C GLN A 301 -22.89 15.10 -25.93
N GLY A 302 -21.63 14.71 -25.72
CA GLY A 302 -21.31 13.43 -25.12
C GLY A 302 -19.81 13.18 -25.04
N MET A 303 -19.45 11.93 -24.75
CA MET A 303 -18.08 11.47 -24.66
C MET A 303 -17.88 10.29 -25.60
N THR A 304 -16.99 10.48 -26.56
CA THR A 304 -16.54 9.40 -27.45
C THR A 304 -15.65 8.43 -26.69
N LEU A 305 -15.87 7.14 -26.92
CA LEU A 305 -15.03 6.07 -26.43
C LEU A 305 -13.74 6.05 -27.25
N LEU A 306 -12.64 6.41 -26.61
CA LEU A 306 -11.30 6.32 -27.16
C LEU A 306 -10.52 5.27 -26.38
N PRO A 307 -9.67 4.45 -27.01
CA PRO A 307 -8.83 3.50 -26.28
C PRO A 307 -7.96 4.24 -25.29
N LEU A 308 -7.75 3.67 -24.10
CA LEU A 308 -6.76 4.19 -23.17
C LEU A 308 -5.35 3.95 -23.73
N PRO A 309 -4.38 4.81 -23.42
CA PRO A 309 -2.99 4.51 -23.71
C PRO A 309 -2.55 3.28 -22.92
N ASP A 310 -1.72 2.43 -23.53
CA ASP A 310 -1.18 1.23 -22.86
C ASP A 310 -0.35 1.62 -21.63
N LEU A 311 -0.63 0.94 -20.52
CA LEU A 311 0.15 1.04 -19.29
C LEU A 311 1.23 -0.04 -19.28
N ASP A 312 2.49 0.34 -19.13
CA ASP A 312 3.58 -0.65 -18.98
C ASP A 312 3.56 -1.26 -17.58
N GLU A 313 2.88 -2.40 -17.43
CA GLU A 313 2.75 -3.14 -16.18
C GLU A 313 4.09 -3.71 -15.66
N THR A 314 5.13 -3.77 -16.49
CA THR A 314 6.44 -4.27 -16.05
C THR A 314 7.10 -3.36 -15.01
N LEU A 315 6.58 -2.14 -14.80
CA LEU A 315 6.94 -1.30 -13.66
C LEU A 315 6.58 -1.96 -12.32
N LEU A 316 5.46 -2.69 -12.24
CA LEU A 316 5.05 -3.40 -11.01
C LEU A 316 6.02 -4.54 -10.68
N ASN A 317 6.57 -5.20 -11.69
CA ASN A 317 7.63 -6.20 -11.50
C ASN A 317 8.88 -5.57 -10.88
N CYS A 318 9.24 -4.33 -11.25
CA CYS A 318 10.36 -3.62 -10.64
C CYS A 318 10.11 -3.38 -9.14
N ILE A 319 8.90 -2.95 -8.78
CA ILE A 319 8.50 -2.74 -7.38
C ILE A 319 8.55 -4.06 -6.59
N TRP A 320 8.08 -5.14 -7.20
CA TRP A 320 8.12 -6.46 -6.59
C TRP A 320 9.57 -6.95 -6.36
N GLU A 321 10.46 -6.79 -7.34
CA GLU A 321 11.89 -7.15 -7.21
C GLU A 321 12.58 -6.37 -6.06
N TYR A 322 12.23 -5.10 -5.88
CA TYR A 322 12.72 -4.31 -4.74
C TYR A 322 12.30 -4.91 -3.38
N ARG A 323 11.07 -5.40 -3.26
CA ARG A 323 10.50 -5.95 -2.02
C ARG A 323 10.86 -7.42 -1.78
N ARG A 324 10.98 -8.25 -2.82
CA ARG A 324 11.14 -9.71 -2.70
C ARG A 324 12.34 -10.16 -1.84
N ALA A 325 13.38 -9.35 -1.77
CA ALA A 325 14.59 -9.73 -1.04
C ALA A 325 14.55 -9.36 0.47
N SER A 326 13.52 -8.67 0.98
CA SER A 326 13.44 -8.21 2.39
C SER A 326 12.86 -9.26 3.33
#